data_AF-A0A924XS41-F1
#
_entry.id   AF-A0A924XS41-F1
#
_cell.length_a   1.000
_cell.length_b   1.000
_cell.length_c   1.000
_cell.angle_alpha   90.00
_cell.angle_beta   90.00
_cell.angle_gamma   90.00
#
_symmetry.space_group_name_H-M   'P 1'
#
loop_
_entity.id
_entity.type
_entity.pdbx_description
1 polymer ?
#
loop_
_entity_poly.entity_id
_entity_poly.type
_entity_poly.pdbx_seq_one_letter_code
_entity_poly.pdbx_strand_id
1 'polypeptide(L)'
;PLAGALDGLLCRGRAAARQLGLSVRSWLVEEQGLKTYAVFKENGETGGTGLAALAAALPGLDGWTVHANGNNLAYIPPPVSKRRAAEHVIEQARAAAPHRPVLGLGDSLSDLAFLALCDWWGAPRDSQIARAIPPMRQWAHS
;
A
#
# COMPACT_ATOMS: atom_id res chain seq x y z
N PRO A 1 9.57 6.06 -18.35
CA PRO A 1 9.01 7.07 -17.42
C PRO A 1 7.81 6.52 -16.62
N LEU A 2 7.67 6.92 -15.35
CA LEU A 2 6.62 6.40 -14.46
C LEU A 2 5.21 6.64 -15.00
N ALA A 3 4.94 7.84 -15.52
CA ALA A 3 3.64 8.20 -16.11
C ALA A 3 3.25 7.22 -17.22
N GLY A 4 4.15 6.92 -18.16
CA GLY A 4 3.90 5.95 -19.24
C GLY A 4 3.67 4.52 -18.73
N ALA A 5 4.32 4.13 -17.63
CA ALA A 5 4.09 2.82 -17.01
C ALA A 5 2.68 2.72 -16.39
N LEU A 6 2.23 3.77 -15.71
CA LEU A 6 0.88 3.89 -15.12
C LEU A 6 -0.21 3.92 -16.20
N ASP A 7 -0.01 4.71 -17.26
CA ASP A 7 -0.95 4.77 -18.39
C ASP A 7 -1.06 3.41 -19.10
N GLY A 8 0.09 2.75 -19.33
CA GLY A 8 0.13 1.40 -19.89
C GLY A 8 -0.55 0.37 -19.00
N LEU A 9 -0.41 0.49 -17.67
CA LEU A 9 -1.08 -0.37 -16.70
C LEU A 9 -2.60 -0.20 -16.74
N LEU A 10 -3.11 1.04 -16.78
CA LEU A 10 -4.55 1.28 -16.92
C LEU A 10 -5.10 0.67 -18.21
N CYS A 11 -4.39 0.85 -19.33
CA CYS A 11 -4.81 0.28 -20.60
C CYS A 11 -4.90 -1.24 -20.54
N ARG A 12 -3.85 -1.91 -20.02
CA ARG A 12 -3.83 -3.37 -19.87
C ARG A 12 -4.89 -3.86 -18.89
N GLY A 13 -5.05 -3.19 -17.75
CA GLY A 13 -6.05 -3.58 -16.73
C GLY A 13 -7.48 -3.46 -17.24
N ARG A 14 -7.80 -2.41 -18.00
CA ARG A 14 -9.11 -2.27 -18.65
C ARG A 14 -9.34 -3.34 -19.71
N ALA A 15 -8.31 -3.71 -20.47
CA ALA A 15 -8.40 -4.80 -21.46
C ALA A 15 -8.64 -6.16 -20.79
N ALA A 16 -7.87 -6.48 -19.74
CA ALA A 16 -8.02 -7.70 -18.96
C ALA A 16 -9.40 -7.79 -18.30
N ALA A 17 -9.88 -6.69 -17.70
CA ALA A 17 -11.22 -6.67 -17.10
C ALA A 17 -12.32 -6.98 -18.12
N ARG A 18 -12.24 -6.44 -19.36
CA ARG A 18 -13.19 -6.77 -20.43
C ARG A 18 -13.14 -8.24 -20.83
N GLN A 19 -11.94 -8.82 -20.91
CA GLN A 19 -11.77 -10.25 -21.21
C GLN A 19 -12.38 -11.14 -20.12
N LEU A 20 -12.34 -10.69 -18.87
CA LEU A 20 -12.94 -11.37 -17.72
C LEU A 20 -14.45 -11.07 -17.55
N GLY A 21 -15.05 -10.26 -18.42
CA GLY A 21 -16.45 -9.85 -18.29
C GLY A 21 -16.74 -8.94 -17.09
N LEU A 22 -15.70 -8.31 -16.51
CA LEU A 22 -15.82 -7.45 -15.33
C LEU A 22 -16.14 -6.01 -15.72
N SER A 23 -17.15 -5.44 -15.08
CA SER A 23 -17.44 -4.00 -15.16
C SER A 23 -16.61 -3.26 -14.11
N VAL A 24 -15.47 -2.69 -14.54
CA VAL A 24 -14.56 -1.94 -13.67
C VAL A 24 -14.46 -0.48 -14.10
N ARG A 25 -14.44 0.41 -13.11
CA ARG A 25 -13.95 1.79 -13.26
C ARG A 25 -12.50 1.86 -12.79
N SER A 26 -11.72 2.70 -13.45
CA SER A 26 -10.30 2.83 -13.14
C SER A 26 -9.77 4.21 -13.52
N TRP A 27 -8.84 4.73 -12.73
CA TRP A 27 -8.22 6.03 -12.92
C TRP A 27 -6.81 6.05 -12.33
N LEU A 28 -6.02 7.05 -12.72
CA LEU A 28 -4.77 7.38 -12.04
C LEU A 28 -5.09 8.40 -10.95
N VAL A 29 -4.53 8.17 -9.77
CA VAL A 29 -4.54 9.18 -8.73
C VAL A 29 -3.44 10.17 -9.04
N GLU A 30 -3.79 11.45 -9.03
CA GLU A 30 -2.89 12.55 -9.34
C GLU A 30 -2.86 13.51 -8.17
N GLU A 31 -1.64 13.94 -7.81
CA GLU A 31 -1.39 14.95 -6.79
C GLU A 31 -0.48 16.01 -7.39
N GLN A 32 -0.93 17.27 -7.37
CA GLN A 32 -0.17 18.40 -7.95
C GLN A 32 0.29 18.17 -9.40
N GLY A 33 -0.53 17.48 -10.20
CA GLY A 33 -0.22 17.16 -11.61
C GLY A 33 0.74 15.97 -11.80
N LEU A 34 1.15 15.29 -10.72
CA LEU A 34 1.95 14.08 -10.78
C LEU A 34 1.08 12.84 -10.57
N LYS A 35 1.12 11.92 -11.54
CA LYS A 35 0.49 10.59 -11.45
C LYS A 35 1.21 9.74 -10.41
N THR A 36 0.51 9.36 -9.34
CA THR A 36 1.09 8.64 -8.21
C THR A 36 0.86 7.14 -8.30
N TYR A 37 -0.40 6.68 -8.43
CA TYR A 37 -0.74 5.26 -8.51
C TYR A 37 -2.01 5.02 -9.33
N ALA A 38 -2.24 3.76 -9.72
CA ALA A 38 -3.44 3.36 -10.46
C ALA A 38 -4.43 2.64 -9.55
N VAL A 39 -5.72 2.87 -9.76
CA VAL A 39 -6.82 2.23 -9.01
C VAL A 39 -7.82 1.59 -9.95
N PHE A 40 -8.31 0.41 -9.57
CA PHE A 40 -9.42 -0.30 -10.18
C PHE A 40 -10.49 -0.59 -9.11
N LYS A 41 -11.75 -0.35 -9.44
CA LYS A 41 -12.92 -0.70 -8.63
C LYS A 41 -13.99 -1.31 -9.52
N GLU A 42 -14.67 -2.35 -9.05
CA GLU A 42 -15.87 -2.87 -9.69
C GLU A 42 -17.06 -1.93 -9.52
N ASN A 43 -17.89 -1.87 -10.55
CA ASN A 43 -19.13 -1.10 -10.53
C ASN A 43 -20.31 -1.89 -9.92
N GLY A 44 -20.20 -3.22 -9.82
CA GLY A 44 -21.25 -4.09 -9.30
C GLY A 44 -21.29 -4.18 -7.77
N GLU A 45 -22.38 -4.71 -7.25
CA GLU A 45 -22.59 -4.97 -5.81
C GLU A 45 -21.82 -6.19 -5.28
N THR A 46 -21.05 -6.87 -6.13
CA THR A 46 -20.26 -8.07 -5.82
C THR A 46 -19.14 -7.85 -4.80
N GLY A 47 -18.95 -6.62 -4.30
CA GLY A 47 -18.00 -6.34 -3.23
C GLY A 47 -16.52 -6.47 -3.62
N GLY A 48 -16.20 -6.54 -4.91
CA GLY A 48 -14.83 -6.64 -5.42
C GLY A 48 -14.29 -8.05 -5.61
N THR A 49 -15.16 -9.09 -5.64
CA THR A 49 -14.73 -10.49 -5.81
C THR A 49 -13.97 -10.76 -7.12
N GLY A 50 -14.29 -10.05 -8.20
CA GLY A 50 -13.58 -10.17 -9.48
C GLY A 50 -12.25 -9.41 -9.54
N LEU A 51 -11.96 -8.50 -8.59
CA LEU A 51 -10.70 -7.75 -8.56
C LEU A 51 -9.52 -8.66 -8.25
N ALA A 52 -9.72 -9.75 -7.51
CA ALA A 52 -8.70 -10.77 -7.30
C ALA A 52 -8.29 -11.46 -8.60
N ALA A 53 -9.29 -11.80 -9.45
CA ALA A 53 -9.03 -12.37 -10.77
C ALA A 53 -8.32 -11.37 -11.70
N LEU A 54 -8.74 -10.09 -11.64
CA LEU A 54 -8.07 -9.03 -12.38
C LEU A 54 -6.60 -8.85 -11.93
N ALA A 55 -6.34 -8.88 -10.62
CA ALA A 55 -5.00 -8.78 -10.07
C ALA A 55 -4.11 -9.94 -10.50
N ALA A 56 -4.65 -11.16 -10.58
CA ALA A 56 -3.94 -12.35 -11.06
C ALA A 56 -3.69 -12.34 -12.57
N ALA A 57 -4.61 -11.76 -13.36
CA ALA A 57 -4.49 -11.65 -14.81
C ALA A 57 -3.52 -10.54 -15.24
N LEU A 58 -3.29 -9.54 -14.38
CA LEU A 58 -2.28 -8.52 -14.60
C LEU A 58 -0.92 -9.01 -14.12
N PRO A 59 0.13 -8.99 -14.96
CA PRO A 59 1.45 -9.40 -14.54
C PRO A 59 1.89 -8.56 -13.33
N GLY A 60 2.52 -9.22 -12.36
CA GLY A 60 3.21 -8.54 -11.27
C GLY A 60 4.19 -7.54 -11.86
N LEU A 61 4.06 -6.27 -11.47
CA LEU A 61 5.03 -5.25 -11.84
C LEU A 61 6.15 -5.30 -10.80
N ASP A 62 7.36 -5.63 -11.22
CA ASP A 62 8.50 -5.81 -10.32
C ASP A 62 8.70 -4.58 -9.42
N GLY A 63 8.73 -4.82 -8.11
CA GLY A 63 8.90 -3.80 -7.08
C GLY A 63 7.67 -2.91 -6.83
N TRP A 64 6.56 -3.10 -7.55
CA TRP A 64 5.32 -2.37 -7.26
C TRP A 64 4.58 -3.02 -6.10
N THR A 65 3.94 -2.19 -5.29
CA THR A 65 3.03 -2.64 -4.24
C THR A 65 1.64 -2.79 -4.83
N VAL A 66 1.07 -3.99 -4.76
CA VAL A 66 -0.33 -4.24 -5.11
C VAL A 66 -1.15 -4.32 -3.84
N HIS A 67 -2.14 -3.44 -3.70
CA HIS A 67 -3.03 -3.42 -2.55
C HIS A 67 -4.45 -3.77 -2.99
N ALA A 68 -4.93 -4.95 -2.60
CA ALA A 68 -6.28 -5.43 -2.87
C ALA A 68 -7.07 -5.55 -1.56
N ASN A 69 -8.10 -4.73 -1.38
CA ASN A 69 -8.97 -4.77 -0.20
C ASN A 69 -10.43 -4.48 -0.60
N GLY A 70 -11.30 -5.48 -0.47
CA GLY A 70 -12.69 -5.39 -0.89
C GLY A 70 -12.80 -4.90 -2.34
N ASN A 71 -13.60 -3.86 -2.56
CA ASN A 71 -13.78 -3.23 -3.87
C ASN A 71 -12.71 -2.18 -4.24
N ASN A 72 -11.44 -2.43 -3.88
CA ASN A 72 -10.34 -1.54 -4.19
C ASN A 72 -9.07 -2.32 -4.52
N LEU A 73 -8.62 -2.23 -5.78
CA LEU A 73 -7.35 -2.77 -6.25
C LEU A 73 -6.46 -1.60 -6.69
N ALA A 74 -5.36 -1.39 -5.98
CA ALA A 74 -4.41 -0.32 -6.24
C ALA A 74 -3.02 -0.86 -6.60
N TYR A 75 -2.39 -0.24 -7.60
CA TYR A 75 -1.02 -0.53 -8.02
C TYR A 75 -0.16 0.70 -7.78
N ILE A 76 0.73 0.58 -6.80
CA ILE A 76 1.55 1.67 -6.31
C ILE A 76 2.99 1.44 -6.75
N PRO A 77 3.59 2.36 -7.51
CA PRO A 77 4.94 2.21 -8.01
C PRO A 77 5.98 2.42 -6.90
N PRO A 78 7.20 1.83 -7.02
CA PRO A 78 8.23 1.91 -5.99
C PRO A 78 8.57 3.32 -5.46
N PRO A 79 8.57 4.40 -6.28
CA PRO A 79 8.83 5.75 -5.78
C PRO A 79 7.80 6.26 -4.78
N VAL A 80 6.54 5.79 -4.84
CA VAL A 80 5.48 6.19 -3.91
C VAL A 80 5.53 5.27 -2.69
N SER A 81 6.20 5.73 -1.63
CA SER A 81 6.46 4.91 -0.45
C SER A 81 6.39 5.73 0.85
N LYS A 82 5.55 5.29 1.79
CA LYS A 82 5.48 5.86 3.15
C LYS A 82 6.84 5.83 3.84
N ARG A 83 7.60 4.75 3.66
CA ARG A 83 8.95 4.60 4.22
C ARG A 83 9.90 5.67 3.70
N ARG A 84 9.97 5.86 2.38
CA ARG A 84 10.87 6.88 1.77
C ARG A 84 10.47 8.29 2.19
N ALA A 85 9.18 8.58 2.25
CA ALA A 85 8.69 9.86 2.72
C ALA A 85 9.08 10.11 4.19
N ALA A 86 8.89 9.12 5.07
CA ALA A 86 9.27 9.21 6.46
C ALA A 86 10.78 9.34 6.66
N GLU A 87 11.58 8.56 5.91
CA GLU A 87 13.04 8.64 5.90
C GLU A 87 13.52 10.06 5.63
N HIS A 88 13.00 10.70 4.58
CA HIS A 88 13.32 12.08 4.23
C HIS A 88 12.99 13.08 5.36
N VAL A 89 11.81 12.93 5.98
CA VAL A 89 11.39 13.81 7.09
C VAL A 89 12.25 13.59 8.34
N ILE A 90 12.60 12.34 8.65
CA ILE A 90 13.46 11.99 9.78
C ILE A 90 14.87 12.52 9.57
N GLU A 91 15.43 12.40 8.36
CA GLU A 91 16.73 12.96 8.01
C GLU A 91 16.77 14.48 8.24
N GLN A 92 15.76 15.21 7.76
CA GLN A 92 15.65 16.65 8.00
C GLN A 92 15.57 16.98 9.50
N ALA A 93 14.76 16.22 10.25
CA ALA A 93 14.62 16.42 11.69
C ALA A 93 15.93 16.17 12.45
N ARG A 94 16.69 15.13 12.07
CA ARG A 94 17.98 14.81 12.67
C ARG A 94 19.08 15.78 12.26
N ALA A 95 19.06 16.31 11.04
CA ALA A 95 19.98 17.36 10.62
C ALA A 95 19.79 18.64 11.46
N ALA A 96 18.55 18.98 11.81
CA ALA A 96 18.26 20.12 12.68
C ALA A 96 18.52 19.85 14.18
N ALA A 97 18.27 18.62 14.64
CA ALA A 97 18.45 18.22 16.04
C ALA A 97 18.76 16.71 16.14
N PRO A 98 20.04 16.30 16.16
CA PRO A 98 20.44 14.89 16.03
C PRO A 98 19.85 13.95 17.08
N HIS A 99 19.61 14.46 18.30
CA HIS A 99 19.13 13.68 19.44
C HIS A 99 17.62 13.79 19.69
N ARG A 100 16.86 14.43 18.80
CA ARG A 100 15.41 14.54 18.95
C ARG A 100 14.78 13.15 18.78
N PRO A 101 14.02 12.64 19.78
CA PRO A 101 13.33 11.37 19.64
C PRO A 101 12.26 11.44 18.54
N VAL A 102 12.13 10.35 17.79
CA VAL A 102 11.11 10.15 16.76
C VAL A 102 10.13 9.08 17.22
N LEU A 103 8.87 9.47 17.36
CA LEU A 103 7.75 8.55 17.66
C LEU A 103 6.90 8.34 16.40
N GLY A 104 6.74 7.09 15.99
CA GLY A 104 5.84 6.71 14.90
C GLY A 104 4.54 6.09 15.41
N LEU A 105 3.42 6.38 14.75
CA LEU A 105 2.12 5.77 15.05
C LEU A 105 1.51 5.23 13.75
N GLY A 106 1.00 4.00 13.79
CA GLY A 106 0.34 3.38 12.63
C GLY A 106 -0.56 2.23 13.03
N ASP A 107 -1.48 1.84 12.15
CA ASP A 107 -2.47 0.80 12.40
C ASP A 107 -2.37 -0.38 11.40
N SER A 108 -1.80 -0.13 10.23
CA SER A 108 -1.75 -1.08 9.14
C SER A 108 -0.40 -1.78 9.07
N LEU A 109 -0.34 -3.04 8.64
CA LEU A 109 0.93 -3.76 8.47
C LEU A 109 1.86 -3.06 7.45
N SER A 110 1.30 -2.33 6.49
CA SER A 110 2.05 -1.51 5.54
C SER A 110 2.78 -0.33 6.19
N ASP A 111 2.38 0.08 7.40
CA ASP A 111 3.04 1.16 8.16
C ASP A 111 4.32 0.68 8.83
N LEU A 112 4.47 -0.62 9.11
CA LEU A 112 5.65 -1.18 9.79
C LEU A 112 6.96 -0.81 9.09
N ALA A 113 6.94 -0.68 7.76
CA ALA A 113 8.10 -0.30 6.97
C ALA A 113 8.65 1.09 7.34
N PHE A 114 7.78 2.06 7.67
CA PHE A 114 8.24 3.38 8.12
C PHE A 114 8.37 3.44 9.65
N LEU A 115 7.52 2.74 10.41
CA LEU A 115 7.58 2.70 11.87
C LEU A 115 8.94 2.14 12.36
N ALA A 116 9.54 1.22 11.60
CA ALA A 116 10.89 0.71 11.84
C ALA A 116 12.02 1.74 11.67
N LEU A 117 11.74 2.93 11.14
CA LEU A 117 12.70 4.05 11.09
C LEU A 117 12.67 4.92 12.36
N CYS A 118 11.62 4.82 13.16
CA CYS A 118 11.42 5.62 14.36
C CYS A 118 12.18 5.01 15.56
N ASP A 119 12.52 5.84 16.55
CA ASP A 119 13.16 5.36 17.78
C ASP A 119 12.17 4.55 18.64
N TRP A 120 10.90 4.99 18.63
CA TRP A 120 9.78 4.23 19.15
C TRP A 120 8.61 4.25 18.18
N TRP A 121 7.77 3.23 18.26
CA TRP A 121 6.51 3.23 17.56
C TRP A 121 5.39 2.61 18.40
N GLY A 122 4.15 2.99 18.07
CA GLY A 122 2.94 2.46 18.70
C GLY A 122 1.85 2.19 17.67
N ALA A 123 0.93 1.30 18.05
CA ALA A 123 -0.24 0.98 17.24
C ALA A 123 -1.51 0.94 18.12
N PRO A 124 -2.70 1.30 17.58
CA PRO A 124 -3.96 1.13 18.31
C PRO A 124 -4.21 -0.33 18.69
N ARG A 125 -4.89 -0.56 19.82
CA ARG A 125 -5.18 -1.91 20.35
C ARG A 125 -5.87 -2.82 19.33
N ASP A 126 -6.82 -2.29 18.57
CA ASP A 126 -7.65 -3.06 17.64
C ASP A 126 -7.17 -2.99 16.18
N SER A 127 -5.90 -2.58 15.98
CA SER A 127 -5.28 -2.39 14.66
C SER A 127 -4.86 -3.71 14.00
N GLN A 128 -4.55 -3.65 12.69
CA GLN A 128 -4.01 -4.80 11.96
C GLN A 128 -2.66 -5.24 12.54
N ILE A 129 -1.81 -4.27 12.91
CA ILE A 129 -0.53 -4.52 13.58
C ILE A 129 -0.74 -5.28 14.89
N ALA A 130 -1.62 -4.78 15.76
CA ALA A 130 -1.85 -5.39 17.07
C ALA A 130 -2.37 -6.83 16.94
N ARG A 131 -3.28 -7.09 15.99
CA ARG A 131 -3.80 -8.44 15.72
C ARG A 131 -2.75 -9.40 15.14
N ALA A 132 -1.68 -8.88 14.53
CA ALA A 132 -0.61 -9.69 13.99
C ALA A 132 0.44 -10.09 15.05
N ILE A 133 0.41 -9.47 16.24
CA ILE A 133 1.29 -9.84 17.34
C ILE A 133 0.76 -11.15 17.95
N PRO A 134 1.53 -12.25 17.90
CA PRO A 134 1.09 -13.51 18.45
C PRO A 134 0.95 -13.42 19.98
N PRO A 135 0.00 -14.14 20.59
CA PRO A 135 -0.06 -14.22 22.05
C PRO A 135 1.23 -14.85 22.57
N MET A 136 1.74 -14.34 23.70
CA MET A 136 2.87 -14.96 24.40
C MET A 136 2.50 -16.41 24.74
N ARG A 137 3.30 -17.37 24.26
CA ARG A 137 3.21 -18.76 24.74
C ARG A 137 3.63 -18.76 26.21
N GLN A 138 2.77 -19.27 27.09
CA GLN A 138 3.15 -19.53 28.47
C GLN A 138 4.36 -20.47 28.46
N TRP A 139 5.45 -20.04 29.08
CA TRP A 139 6.55 -20.96 29.38
C TRP A 139 6.04 -21.96 30.40
N ALA A 140 5.89 -23.22 29.98
CA ALA A 140 5.64 -24.31 30.90
C ALA A 140 6.91 -24.48 31.74
N HIS A 141 6.87 -24.04 33.00
CA HIS A 141 7.87 -24.43 33.98
C HIS A 141 7.78 -25.96 34.15
N SER A 142 8.81 -26.67 33.68
CA SER A 142 9.03 -28.09 33.95
C SER A 142 9.92 -28.22 35.18
#